data_AF-A0A5M8P0D6-F1
#
_entry.id   AF-A0A5M8P0D6-F1
#
_cell.length_a   1.000
_cell.length_b   1.000
_cell.length_c   1.000
_cell.angle_alpha   90.00
_cell.angle_beta   90.00
_cell.angle_gamma   90.00
#
_symmetry.space_group_name_H-M   'P 1'
#
loop_
_entity.id
_entity.type
_entity.pdbx_description
1 polymer ?
#
loop_
_entity_poly.entity_id
_entity_poly.type
_entity_poly.pdbx_seq_one_letter_code
_entity_poly.pdbx_strand_id
1 'polypeptide(L)'
;MKHVAPQSEVILYGSQARGDAHEDSDIDLLILVDKDKLSYQEQVAITDPLFDLESQYNYKIAISPLVYTRQQWYNRPFQTPFYLNVMNEGIKLL
;
A
#
# COMPACT_ATOMS: atom_id res chain seq x y z
N MET A 1 7.57 -4.08 -18.86
CA MET A 1 6.85 -3.75 -17.63
C MET A 1 6.82 -2.24 -17.47
N LYS A 2 5.66 -1.65 -17.22
CA LYS A 2 5.53 -0.21 -16.96
C LYS A 2 5.81 0.02 -15.47
N HIS A 3 6.86 0.77 -15.15
CA HIS A 3 7.16 1.16 -13.77
C HIS A 3 6.54 2.53 -13.51
N VAL A 4 5.58 2.60 -12.58
CA VAL A 4 4.87 3.85 -12.25
C VAL A 4 5.60 4.64 -11.16
N ALA A 5 6.07 3.95 -10.12
CA ALA A 5 6.82 4.54 -9.00
C ALA A 5 8.00 3.63 -8.59
N PRO A 6 9.09 3.56 -9.37
CA PRO A 6 10.15 2.57 -9.17
C PRO A 6 10.97 2.74 -7.88
N GLN A 7 10.88 3.88 -7.22
CA GLN A 7 11.58 4.16 -5.96
C GLN A 7 10.63 4.15 -4.74
N SER A 8 9.40 3.64 -4.91
CA SER A 8 8.49 3.53 -3.78
C SER A 8 8.94 2.44 -2.81
N GLU A 9 8.65 2.67 -1.53
CA GLU A 9 8.67 1.63 -0.52
C GLU A 9 7.27 1.03 -0.42
N VAL A 10 7.17 -0.31 -0.45
CA VAL A 10 5.90 -1.01 -0.34
C VAL A 10 5.91 -1.84 0.94
N ILE A 11 4.86 -1.71 1.74
CA ILE A 11 4.68 -2.42 3.00
C ILE A 11 3.35 -3.15 2.93
N LEU A 12 3.39 -4.48 3.02
CA LEU A 12 2.22 -5.30 3.29
C LEU A 12 1.84 -5.10 4.76
N TYR A 13 0.59 -4.77 5.04
CA TYR A 13 0.08 -4.70 6.41
C TYR A 13 -1.21 -5.53 6.55
N GLY A 14 -1.91 -5.39 7.68
CA GLY A 14 -3.18 -6.04 7.87
C GLY A 14 -3.04 -7.54 8.15
N SER A 15 -4.10 -8.30 7.88
CA SER A 15 -4.16 -9.71 8.27
C SER A 15 -3.15 -10.59 7.53
N GLN A 16 -2.84 -10.22 6.28
CA GLN A 16 -1.82 -10.89 5.48
C GLN A 16 -0.43 -10.76 6.10
N ALA A 17 -0.09 -9.58 6.64
CA ALA A 17 1.19 -9.37 7.33
C ALA A 17 1.24 -10.08 8.69
N ARG A 18 0.14 -10.09 9.44
CA ARG A 18 0.05 -10.76 10.76
C ARG A 18 0.00 -12.29 10.67
N GLY A 19 -0.34 -12.84 9.51
CA GLY A 19 -0.53 -14.28 9.32
C GLY A 19 -1.87 -14.80 9.88
N ASP A 20 -2.85 -13.93 10.11
CA ASP A 20 -4.20 -14.27 10.54
C ASP A 20 -5.26 -14.07 9.44
N ALA A 21 -4.82 -13.92 8.19
CA ALA A 21 -5.67 -13.83 7.01
C ALA A 21 -6.48 -15.12 6.75
N HIS A 22 -7.71 -14.94 6.29
CA HIS A 22 -8.57 -16.01 5.76
C HIS A 22 -8.71 -15.89 4.24
N GLU A 23 -9.42 -16.83 3.60
CA GLU A 23 -9.50 -16.96 2.14
C GLU A 23 -10.04 -15.73 1.39
N ASP A 24 -10.88 -14.94 2.07
CA ASP A 24 -11.47 -13.70 1.55
C ASP A 24 -10.81 -12.43 2.13
N SER A 25 -9.67 -12.54 2.82
CA SER A 25 -8.97 -11.36 3.37
C SER A 25 -8.28 -10.56 2.28
N ASP A 26 -8.58 -9.26 2.22
CA ASP A 26 -7.91 -8.30 1.34
C ASP A 26 -6.37 -8.31 1.49
N ILE A 27 -5.69 -7.89 0.44
CA ILE A 27 -4.25 -7.61 0.43
C ILE A 27 -4.05 -6.11 0.66
N ASP A 28 -3.77 -5.77 1.90
CA ASP A 28 -3.53 -4.39 2.35
C ASP A 28 -2.10 -3.91 2.03
N LEU A 29 -1.97 -2.90 1.17
CA LEU A 29 -0.65 -2.36 0.76
C LEU A 29 -0.52 -0.90 1.13
N LEU A 30 0.55 -0.55 1.84
CA LEU A 30 0.99 0.83 1.99
C LEU A 30 2.12 1.10 0.98
N ILE A 31 1.90 2.07 0.11
CA ILE A 31 2.86 2.50 -0.92
C ILE A 31 3.35 3.90 -0.55
N LEU A 32 4.64 3.99 -0.22
CA LEU A 32 5.32 5.22 0.15
C LEU A 32 6.16 5.73 -1.01
N VAL A 33 5.76 6.84 -1.61
CA VAL A 33 6.51 7.45 -2.72
C VAL A 33 7.51 8.49 -2.21
N ASP A 34 8.67 8.53 -2.84
CA ASP A 34 9.72 9.52 -2.53
C ASP A 34 9.48 10.84 -3.28
N LYS A 35 8.47 11.60 -2.83
CA LYS A 35 8.08 12.91 -3.37
C LYS A 35 7.62 13.83 -2.24
N ASP A 36 7.67 15.15 -2.44
CA ASP A 36 7.15 16.10 -1.45
C ASP A 36 5.61 16.08 -1.38
N LYS A 37 4.97 15.98 -2.55
CA LYS A 37 3.50 15.98 -2.70
C LYS A 37 3.09 14.94 -3.74
N LEU A 38 1.89 14.41 -3.55
CA LEU A 38 1.22 13.49 -4.45
C LEU A 38 -0.05 14.15 -4.99
N SER A 39 -0.18 14.25 -6.30
CA SER A 39 -1.43 14.66 -6.94
C SER A 39 -2.41 13.48 -7.04
N TYR A 40 -3.70 13.79 -7.16
CA TYR A 40 -4.74 12.77 -7.38
C TYR A 40 -4.45 11.91 -8.62
N GLN A 41 -4.01 12.52 -9.73
CA GLN A 41 -3.69 11.79 -10.95
C GLN A 41 -2.52 10.81 -10.78
N GLU A 42 -1.53 11.17 -9.98
CA GLU A 42 -0.41 10.26 -9.67
C GLU A 42 -0.84 9.14 -8.75
N GLN A 43 -1.70 9.43 -7.78
CA GLN A 43 -2.29 8.40 -6.92
C GLN A 43 -3.07 7.38 -7.75
N VAL A 44 -3.96 7.86 -8.64
CA VAL A 44 -4.70 7.03 -9.60
C VAL A 44 -3.76 6.22 -10.49
N ALA A 45 -2.72 6.84 -11.06
CA ALA A 45 -1.76 6.13 -11.90
C ALA A 45 -1.03 4.99 -11.17
N ILE A 46 -0.84 5.11 -9.84
CA ILE A 46 -0.23 4.08 -8.98
C ILE A 46 -1.25 2.98 -8.64
N THR A 47 -2.50 3.33 -8.35
CA THR A 47 -3.52 2.37 -7.88
C THR A 47 -4.24 1.65 -9.01
N ASP A 48 -4.49 2.31 -10.15
CA ASP A 48 -5.25 1.74 -11.28
C ASP A 48 -4.69 0.39 -11.76
N PRO A 49 -3.37 0.20 -11.92
CA PRO A 49 -2.84 -1.10 -12.33
C PRO A 49 -3.12 -2.23 -11.32
N LEU A 50 -3.35 -1.91 -10.03
CA LEU A 50 -3.68 -2.91 -9.01
C LEU A 50 -5.13 -3.37 -9.15
N PHE A 51 -6.07 -2.45 -9.45
CA PHE A 51 -7.46 -2.81 -9.75
C PHE A 51 -7.59 -3.59 -11.07
N ASP A 52 -6.76 -3.25 -12.07
CA ASP A 52 -6.69 -4.03 -13.31
C ASP A 52 -6.22 -5.47 -13.05
N LEU A 53 -5.29 -5.68 -12.11
CA LEU A 53 -4.82 -7.03 -11.73
C LEU A 53 -5.93 -7.87 -11.10
N GLU A 54 -6.73 -7.28 -10.21
CA GLU A 54 -7.90 -7.96 -9.62
C GLU A 54 -8.84 -8.49 -10.71
N SER A 55 -9.14 -7.62 -11.68
CA SER A 55 -10.05 -7.90 -12.78
C SER A 55 -9.48 -8.91 -13.78
N GLN A 56 -8.20 -8.75 -14.18
CA GLN A 56 -7.58 -9.55 -15.24
C GLN A 56 -7.44 -11.03 -14.85
N TYR A 57 -7.12 -11.31 -13.60
CA TYR A 57 -6.86 -12.67 -13.13
C TYR A 57 -8.07 -13.29 -12.42
N ASN A 58 -9.22 -12.57 -12.40
CA ASN A 58 -10.40 -12.95 -11.64
C ASN A 58 -10.04 -13.32 -10.20
N TYR A 59 -9.12 -12.55 -9.61
CA TYR A 59 -8.75 -12.71 -8.21
C TYR A 59 -10.00 -12.43 -7.38
N LYS A 60 -10.36 -13.37 -6.50
CA LYS A 60 -11.46 -13.18 -5.56
C LYS A 60 -11.08 -12.31 -4.36
N ILE A 61 -9.80 -11.94 -4.25
CA ILE A 61 -9.23 -11.18 -3.16
C ILE A 61 -8.93 -9.78 -3.67
N ALA A 62 -9.43 -8.76 -2.98
CA ALA A 62 -9.16 -7.37 -3.31
C ALA A 62 -7.77 -6.94 -2.86
N ILE A 63 -7.15 -6.02 -3.60
CA ILE A 63 -5.93 -5.31 -3.22
C ILE A 63 -6.37 -3.92 -2.74
N SER A 64 -6.03 -3.58 -1.51
CA SER A 64 -6.43 -2.33 -0.85
C SER A 64 -5.21 -1.42 -0.68
N PRO A 65 -4.82 -0.64 -1.70
CA PRO A 65 -3.65 0.23 -1.62
C PRO A 65 -3.95 1.56 -0.92
N LEU A 66 -3.07 1.94 0.01
CA LEU A 66 -2.95 3.29 0.53
C LEU A 66 -1.65 3.92 0.03
N VAL A 67 -1.74 5.10 -0.58
CA VAL A 67 -0.58 5.79 -1.13
C VAL A 67 -0.33 7.07 -0.33
N TYR A 68 0.89 7.20 0.20
CA TYR A 68 1.36 8.41 0.88
C TYR A 68 2.73 8.80 0.36
N THR A 69 3.10 10.06 0.53
CA THR A 69 4.53 10.39 0.44
C THR A 69 5.27 9.89 1.68
N ARG A 70 6.55 9.56 1.54
CA ARG A 70 7.42 9.23 2.69
C ARG A 70 7.36 10.33 3.76
N GLN A 71 7.37 11.59 3.33
CA GLN A 71 7.29 12.73 4.22
C GLN A 71 5.97 12.74 5.01
N GLN A 72 4.83 12.55 4.35
CA GLN A 72 3.52 12.47 5.01
C GLN A 72 3.42 11.30 5.98
N TRP A 73 4.05 10.17 5.65
CA TRP A 73 3.99 8.97 6.47
C TRP A 73 4.83 9.08 7.74
N TYR A 74 6.10 9.48 7.62
CA TYR A 74 7.04 9.49 8.74
C TYR A 74 7.02 10.79 9.56
N ASN A 75 6.66 11.93 8.98
CA ASN A 75 6.63 13.23 9.69
C ASN A 75 5.23 13.60 10.19
N ARG A 76 4.48 12.61 10.71
CA ARG A 76 3.16 12.85 11.30
C ARG A 76 3.29 13.60 12.63
N PRO A 77 2.40 14.55 12.95
CA PRO A 77 2.43 15.27 14.22
C PRO A 77 2.14 14.36 15.44
N PHE A 78 1.50 13.21 15.22
CA PHE A 78 1.23 12.19 16.23
C PHE A 78 1.17 10.80 15.58
N GLN A 79 1.48 9.77 16.37
CA GLN A 79 1.42 8.37 15.94
C GLN A 79 0.01 7.83 16.19
N THR A 80 -0.70 7.50 15.11
CA THR A 80 -2.02 6.88 15.21
C THR A 80 -1.90 5.38 15.47
N PRO A 81 -2.93 4.71 16.02
CA PRO A 81 -2.95 3.26 16.12
C PRO A 81 -2.68 2.58 14.77
N PHE A 82 -3.23 3.12 13.68
CA PHE A 82 -2.95 2.63 12.33
C PHE A 82 -1.46 2.71 11.98
N TYR A 83 -0.82 3.86 12.20
CA TYR A 83 0.62 4.02 11.97
C TYR A 83 1.43 3.03 12.80
N LEU A 84 1.12 2.88 14.10
CA LEU A 84 1.80 1.95 14.99
C LEU A 84 1.66 0.51 14.52
N ASN A 85 0.47 0.08 14.13
CA ASN A 85 0.22 -1.27 13.64
C ASN A 85 1.04 -1.57 12.38
N VAL A 86 1.02 -0.66 11.39
CA VAL A 86 1.81 -0.82 10.17
C VAL A 86 3.31 -0.86 10.47
N MET A 87 3.80 -0.02 11.38
CA MET A 87 5.23 0.02 11.72
C MET A 87 5.70 -1.18 12.54
N ASN A 88 4.83 -1.76 13.37
CA ASN A 88 5.17 -2.90 14.24
C ASN A 88 4.99 -4.26 13.54
N GLU A 89 3.97 -4.38 12.69
CA GLU A 89 3.52 -5.66 12.14
C GLU A 89 3.73 -5.74 10.62
N GLY A 90 3.96 -4.61 9.94
CA GLY A 90 4.08 -4.55 8.50
C GLY A 90 5.33 -5.24 7.96
N ILE A 91 5.19 -5.87 6.79
CA ILE A 91 6.27 -6.54 6.08
C ILE A 91 6.68 -5.69 4.89
N LYS A 92 7.93 -5.21 4.88
CA LYS A 92 8.48 -4.49 3.73
C LYS A 92 8.74 -5.46 2.57
N LEU A 93 8.16 -5.14 1.41
CA LEU A 93 8.35 -5.90 0.18
C LEU A 93 9.59 -5.36 -0.57
N LEU A 94 10.36 -6.27 -1.19
CA LEU A 94 11.61 -5.98 -1.91
C LEU A 94 11.38 -5.60 -3.37
#